data_AF-A0A3S4M2I4-F1
#
_entry.id   AF-A0A3S4M2I4-F1
#
_cell.length_a   1.000
_cell.length_b   1.000
_cell.length_c   1.000
_cell.angle_alpha   90.00
_cell.angle_beta   90.00
_cell.angle_gamma   90.00
#
_symmetry.space_group_name_H-M   'P 1'
#
loop_
_entity.id
_entity.type
_entity.pdbx_description
1 polymer ?
#
loop_
_entity_poly.entity_id
_entity_poly.type
_entity_poly.pdbx_seq_one_letter_code
_entity_poly.pdbx_strand_id
1 'polypeptide(L)'
;MSDQLSARPTATARVVFDTFRSPTDPMLVAWLSFRARVLPNVAPLAPPTQRPADGPLKDGVFGVWRLLATNNRELGRGSVLHPSPDRAWADAEALSGRAGELTAMVMRGTLSMRHGWALRLADEPVLICSRWYESPGEAAAAARAARDNLARASIVRSVNIGTRSGRRHRQARESIDVHE
;
A
#
# COMPACT_ATOMS: atom_id res chain seq x y z
N MET A 1 31.28 32.37 9.49
CA MET A 1 30.04 31.83 10.10
C MET A 1 29.51 30.82 9.11
N SER A 2 29.72 29.53 9.40
CA SER A 2 29.39 28.45 8.46
C SER A 2 27.90 28.16 8.55
N ASP A 3 27.21 28.36 7.43
CA ASP A 3 25.82 27.95 7.25
C ASP A 3 25.74 26.43 7.43
N GLN A 4 25.02 25.97 8.46
CA GLN A 4 24.70 24.56 8.60
C GLN A 4 23.80 24.17 7.42
N LEU A 5 24.40 23.50 6.43
CA LEU A 5 23.66 22.72 5.45
C LEU A 5 22.73 21.78 6.21
N SER A 6 21.45 22.14 6.31
CA SER A 6 20.40 21.27 6.82
C SER A 6 20.55 19.93 6.12
N ALA A 7 20.80 18.87 6.91
CA ALA A 7 20.95 17.53 6.41
C ALA A 7 19.75 17.23 5.50
N ARG A 8 19.99 17.17 4.19
CA ARG A 8 18.94 16.84 3.22
C ARG A 8 18.41 15.48 3.66
N PRO A 9 17.09 15.33 3.94
CA PRO A 9 16.55 14.05 4.34
C PRO A 9 16.97 13.02 3.31
N THR A 10 17.73 12.00 3.72
CA THR A 10 18.11 10.90 2.84
C THR A 10 16.82 10.37 2.25
N ALA A 11 16.67 10.44 0.92
CA ALA A 11 15.42 10.05 0.30
C ALA A 11 15.17 8.57 0.61
N THR A 12 14.18 8.29 1.45
CA THR A 12 13.76 6.93 1.79
C THR A 12 12.55 6.54 0.95
N ALA A 13 12.31 5.23 0.84
CA ALA A 13 10.99 4.76 0.42
C ALA A 13 9.90 5.36 1.30
N ARG A 14 8.68 5.43 0.79
CA ARG A 14 7.54 5.97 1.53
C ARG A 14 6.35 5.03 1.49
N VAL A 15 5.65 4.97 2.62
CA VAL A 15 4.29 4.43 2.64
C VAL A 15 3.30 5.58 2.50
N VAL A 16 2.35 5.43 1.59
CA VAL A 16 1.23 6.37 1.39
C VAL A 16 -0.09 5.63 1.43
N PHE A 17 -1.15 6.30 1.88
CA PHE A 17 -2.48 5.72 1.89
C PHE A 17 -3.30 6.25 0.71
N ASP A 18 -3.85 5.33 -0.10
CA ASP A 18 -4.76 5.68 -1.18
C ASP A 18 -6.17 5.22 -0.85
N THR A 19 -7.13 6.09 -1.16
CA THR A 19 -8.52 5.91 -0.78
C THR A 19 -9.39 5.58 -1.97
N PHE A 20 -10.43 4.80 -1.74
CA PHE A 20 -11.50 4.57 -2.70
C PHE A 20 -12.73 5.35 -2.29
N ARG A 21 -13.46 5.88 -3.27
CA ARG A 21 -14.61 6.79 -3.02
C ARG A 21 -15.90 6.04 -2.74
N SER A 22 -16.01 4.83 -3.26
CA SER A 22 -17.21 4.00 -3.15
C SER A 22 -16.84 2.53 -3.36
N PRO A 23 -17.72 1.60 -2.94
CA PRO A 23 -17.57 0.17 -3.22
C PRO A 23 -17.52 -0.17 -4.72
N THR A 24 -17.97 0.76 -5.55
CA THR A 24 -18.01 0.67 -7.03
C THR A 24 -16.89 1.46 -7.71
N ASP A 25 -15.91 1.97 -6.96
CA ASP A 25 -14.78 2.72 -7.52
C ASP A 25 -14.01 1.84 -8.53
N PRO A 26 -13.82 2.27 -9.79
CA PRO A 26 -13.11 1.48 -10.79
C PRO A 26 -11.68 1.09 -10.38
N MET A 27 -11.00 1.92 -9.58
CA MET A 27 -9.66 1.61 -9.08
C MET A 27 -9.68 0.56 -7.98
N LEU A 28 -10.74 0.55 -7.15
CA LEU A 28 -10.97 -0.53 -6.19
C LEU A 28 -11.23 -1.84 -6.91
N VAL A 29 -12.13 -1.84 -7.89
CA VAL A 29 -12.46 -3.03 -8.69
C VAL A 29 -11.19 -3.57 -9.36
N ALA A 30 -10.40 -2.71 -10.01
CA ALA A 30 -9.16 -3.11 -10.65
C ALA A 30 -8.15 -3.70 -9.65
N TRP A 31 -8.02 -3.11 -8.46
CA TRP A 31 -7.15 -3.64 -7.41
C TRP A 31 -7.65 -4.97 -6.86
N LEU A 32 -8.94 -5.13 -6.60
CA LEU A 32 -9.55 -6.40 -6.14
C LEU A 32 -9.33 -7.51 -7.17
N SER A 33 -9.56 -7.23 -8.46
CA SER A 33 -9.31 -8.19 -9.54
C SER A 33 -7.83 -8.57 -9.64
N PHE A 34 -6.92 -7.60 -9.50
CA PHE A 34 -5.49 -7.87 -9.50
C PHE A 34 -5.08 -8.71 -8.27
N ARG A 35 -5.56 -8.35 -7.07
CA ARG A 35 -5.34 -9.11 -5.84
C ARG A 35 -5.80 -10.54 -5.98
N ALA A 36 -7.00 -10.80 -6.50
CA ALA A 36 -7.52 -12.15 -6.68
C ALA A 36 -6.64 -13.00 -7.62
N ARG A 37 -6.01 -12.37 -8.63
CA ARG A 37 -5.09 -13.06 -9.54
C ARG A 37 -3.72 -13.31 -8.92
N VAL A 38 -3.25 -12.43 -8.05
CA VAL A 38 -2.01 -12.65 -7.29
C VAL A 38 -2.24 -13.66 -6.19
N LEU A 39 -3.35 -13.60 -5.47
CA LEU A 39 -3.68 -14.42 -4.30
C LEU A 39 -4.91 -15.32 -4.55
N PRO A 40 -4.86 -16.29 -5.48
CA PRO A 40 -6.04 -17.08 -5.87
C PRO A 40 -6.59 -17.97 -4.75
N ASN A 41 -5.75 -18.34 -3.78
CA ASN A 41 -6.11 -19.22 -2.67
C ASN A 41 -6.51 -18.46 -1.40
N VAL A 42 -6.56 -17.12 -1.46
CA VAL A 42 -6.98 -16.28 -0.34
C VAL A 42 -8.41 -15.85 -0.58
N ALA A 43 -9.23 -15.89 0.47
CA ALA A 43 -10.62 -15.45 0.39
C ALA A 43 -10.73 -14.07 -0.30
N PRO A 44 -11.69 -13.89 -1.22
CA PRO A 44 -11.96 -12.58 -1.81
C PRO A 44 -12.28 -11.56 -0.73
N LEU A 45 -11.76 -10.34 -0.87
CA LEU A 45 -12.19 -9.24 -0.04
C LEU A 45 -13.51 -8.71 -0.58
N ALA A 46 -14.54 -8.69 0.26
CA ALA A 46 -15.74 -7.94 -0.04
C ALA A 46 -15.44 -6.44 0.14
N PRO A 47 -15.81 -5.58 -0.82
CA PRO A 47 -15.78 -4.14 -0.56
C PRO A 47 -16.75 -3.83 0.59
N PRO A 48 -16.44 -2.84 1.45
CA PRO A 48 -17.33 -2.49 2.55
C PRO A 48 -18.71 -2.12 2.02
N THR A 49 -19.76 -2.73 2.57
CA THR A 49 -21.15 -2.54 2.14
C THR A 49 -21.77 -1.24 2.65
N GLN A 50 -21.22 -0.67 3.72
CA GLN A 50 -21.70 0.58 4.30
C GLN A 50 -20.88 1.77 3.79
N ARG A 51 -21.57 2.69 3.09
CA ARG A 51 -21.18 4.11 3.11
C ARG A 51 -21.43 4.58 4.55
N PRO A 52 -20.45 5.14 5.28
CA PRO A 52 -20.77 5.78 6.54
C PRO A 52 -21.73 6.92 6.24
N ALA A 53 -22.91 6.81 6.84
CA ALA A 53 -24.00 7.75 6.68
C ALA A 53 -23.53 9.16 7.03
N ASP A 54 -23.72 10.11 6.10
CA ASP A 54 -23.78 11.56 6.29
C ASP A 54 -23.05 12.16 7.51
N GLY A 55 -21.76 11.84 7.64
CA GLY A 55 -20.83 12.47 8.57
C GLY A 55 -19.68 13.13 7.82
N PRO A 56 -18.95 14.09 8.43
CA PRO A 56 -17.74 14.65 7.83
C PRO A 56 -16.79 13.50 7.43
N LEU A 57 -15.95 13.71 6.40
CA LEU A 57 -15.00 12.74 5.79
C LEU A 57 -14.07 11.96 6.76
N LYS A 58 -14.22 12.15 8.07
CA LYS A 58 -13.43 11.57 9.15
C LYS A 58 -13.50 10.03 9.19
N ASP A 59 -14.61 9.39 8.79
CA ASP A 59 -14.82 7.94 8.98
C ASP A 59 -15.15 7.14 7.70
N GLY A 60 -15.03 7.75 6.51
CA GLY A 60 -15.55 7.17 5.25
C GLY A 60 -14.55 6.77 4.18
N VAL A 61 -13.30 6.55 4.59
CA VAL A 61 -12.19 6.47 3.66
C VAL A 61 -11.52 5.10 3.80
N PHE A 62 -12.09 4.12 3.11
CA PHE A 62 -11.44 2.82 3.00
C PHE A 62 -10.47 2.79 1.83
N GLY A 63 -9.38 2.06 2.00
CA GLY A 63 -8.24 2.19 1.11
C GLY A 63 -7.18 1.14 1.33
N VAL A 64 -6.11 1.29 0.58
CA VAL A 64 -4.93 0.42 0.65
C VAL A 64 -3.70 1.29 0.74
N TRP A 65 -2.74 0.89 1.57
CA TRP A 65 -1.45 1.56 1.61
C TRP A 65 -0.54 1.05 0.48
N ARG A 66 0.35 1.92 0.01
CA ARG A 66 1.32 1.62 -1.05
C ARG A 66 2.71 1.92 -0.57
N LEU A 67 3.63 1.04 -0.93
CA LEU A 67 5.06 1.26 -0.80
C LEU A 67 5.59 1.87 -2.10
N LEU A 68 6.14 3.07 -2.00
CA LEU A 68 6.78 3.76 -3.12
C LEU A 68 8.28 3.87 -2.87
N ALA A 69 9.07 3.62 -3.92
CA ALA A 69 10.48 3.94 -3.94
C ALA A 69 10.72 5.46 -3.92
N THR A 70 11.98 5.84 -3.76
CA THR A 70 12.44 7.25 -3.73
C THR A 70 12.08 8.03 -4.99
N ASN A 71 12.02 7.37 -6.15
CA ASN A 71 11.59 7.94 -7.43
C ASN A 71 10.05 7.87 -7.65
N ASN A 72 9.27 7.68 -6.59
CA ASN A 72 7.81 7.49 -6.60
C ASN A 72 7.32 6.25 -7.37
N ARG A 73 8.22 5.36 -7.82
CA ARG A 73 7.81 4.09 -8.41
C ARG A 73 7.16 3.22 -7.35
N GLU A 74 5.99 2.68 -7.66
CA GLU A 74 5.30 1.77 -6.75
C GLU A 74 6.00 0.40 -6.70
N LEU A 75 6.41 0.00 -5.51
CA LEU A 75 7.04 -1.29 -5.23
C LEU A 75 6.00 -2.36 -4.90
N GLY A 76 4.95 -2.01 -4.16
CA GLY A 76 3.87 -2.92 -3.81
C GLY A 76 2.69 -2.21 -3.14
N ARG A 77 1.61 -2.97 -2.91
CA ARG A 77 0.44 -2.53 -2.14
C ARG A 77 0.16 -3.50 -0.99
N GLY A 78 -0.41 -2.99 0.10
CA GLY A 78 -0.99 -3.82 1.15
C GLY A 78 -1.99 -4.83 0.57
N SER A 79 -2.09 -6.00 1.20
CA SER A 79 -2.97 -7.08 0.74
C SER A 79 -4.42 -6.94 1.22
N VAL A 80 -4.70 -6.03 2.14
CA VAL A 80 -6.02 -5.84 2.78
C VAL A 80 -6.57 -4.43 2.54
N LEU A 81 -7.89 -4.30 2.67
CA LEU A 81 -8.55 -3.01 2.74
C LEU A 81 -8.59 -2.56 4.19
N HIS A 82 -8.20 -1.32 4.44
CA HIS A 82 -8.35 -0.70 5.75
C HIS A 82 -9.57 0.20 5.74
N PRO A 83 -10.38 0.21 6.82
CA PRO A 83 -11.56 1.07 6.93
C PRO A 83 -11.21 2.55 7.17
N SER A 84 -9.97 2.84 7.60
CA SER A 84 -9.50 4.20 7.84
C SER A 84 -7.99 4.35 7.55
N PRO A 85 -7.51 5.58 7.30
CA PRO A 85 -6.08 5.87 7.18
C PRO A 85 -5.28 5.44 8.40
N ASP A 86 -5.80 5.65 9.62
CA ASP A 86 -5.07 5.35 10.86
C ASP A 86 -4.83 3.85 11.02
N ARG A 87 -5.82 3.02 10.65
CA ARG A 87 -5.66 1.56 10.61
C ARG A 87 -4.64 1.13 9.57
N ALA A 88 -4.57 1.81 8.43
CA ALA A 88 -3.60 1.52 7.38
C ALA A 88 -2.17 1.93 7.79
N TRP A 89 -2.00 3.06 8.47
CA TRP A 89 -0.71 3.48 8.99
C TRP A 89 -0.22 2.56 10.10
N ALA A 90 -1.09 2.19 11.04
CA ALA A 90 -0.74 1.24 12.11
C ALA A 90 -0.32 -0.13 11.54
N ASP A 91 -1.03 -0.62 10.51
CA ASP A 91 -0.64 -1.85 9.79
C ASP A 91 0.73 -1.72 9.13
N ALA A 92 0.96 -0.63 8.39
CA ALA A 92 2.25 -0.39 7.75
C ALA A 92 3.40 -0.20 8.76
N GLU A 93 3.16 0.47 9.89
CA GLU A 93 4.11 0.64 11.01
C GLU A 93 4.49 -0.72 11.60
N ALA A 94 3.49 -1.55 11.91
CA ALA A 94 3.70 -2.89 12.45
C ALA A 94 4.49 -3.78 11.48
N LEU A 95 4.15 -3.76 10.18
CA LEU A 95 4.83 -4.54 9.16
C LEU A 95 6.25 -4.01 8.86
N SER A 96 6.47 -2.70 8.96
CA SER A 96 7.79 -2.10 8.87
C SER A 96 8.71 -2.59 9.99
N GLY A 97 8.22 -2.61 11.24
CA GLY A 97 8.98 -3.12 12.39
C GLY A 97 9.32 -4.61 12.29
N ARG A 98 8.50 -5.38 11.57
CA ARG A 98 8.64 -6.83 11.38
C ARG A 98 9.13 -7.22 9.99
N ALA A 99 9.66 -6.27 9.22
CA ALA A 99 10.05 -6.51 7.84
C ALA A 99 11.07 -7.66 7.68
N GLY A 100 11.92 -7.89 8.69
CA GLY A 100 12.88 -9.00 8.72
C GLY A 100 12.24 -10.39 8.84
N GLU A 101 11.02 -10.48 9.37
CA GLU A 101 10.24 -11.73 9.47
C GLU A 101 9.50 -12.06 8.17
N LEU A 102 9.45 -11.11 7.22
CA LEU A 102 8.68 -11.28 5.99
C LEU A 102 9.37 -12.21 5.01
N THR A 103 8.63 -13.20 4.54
CA THR A 103 9.09 -14.17 3.53
C THR A 103 8.48 -13.84 2.17
N ALA A 104 9.29 -13.97 1.11
CA ALA A 104 8.83 -13.73 -0.26
C ALA A 104 8.29 -15.03 -0.88
N MET A 105 7.05 -14.98 -1.36
CA MET A 105 6.45 -16.04 -2.18
C MET A 105 6.34 -15.55 -3.63
N VAL A 106 6.98 -16.24 -4.57
CA VAL A 106 6.80 -16.02 -6.01
C VAL A 106 5.65 -16.86 -6.53
N MET A 107 4.80 -16.24 -7.35
CA MET A 107 3.56 -16.83 -7.84
C MET A 107 3.54 -16.79 -9.36
N ARG A 108 2.99 -17.82 -9.99
CA ARG A 108 2.74 -17.82 -11.43
C ARG A 108 1.38 -17.20 -11.70
N GLY A 109 1.35 -16.21 -12.58
CA GLY A 109 0.12 -15.58 -13.03
C GLY A 109 -0.69 -16.51 -13.94
N THR A 110 -1.98 -16.21 -14.05
CA THR A 110 -2.92 -16.95 -14.90
C THR A 110 -2.75 -16.66 -16.40
N LEU A 111 -2.11 -15.54 -16.76
CA LEU A 111 -1.63 -15.28 -18.12
C LEU A 111 -0.26 -15.91 -18.26
N SER A 112 -0.01 -16.63 -19.37
CA SER A 112 1.25 -17.37 -19.55
C SER A 112 2.48 -16.47 -19.36
N MET A 113 3.52 -17.04 -18.77
CA MET A 113 4.85 -16.43 -18.60
C MET A 113 4.92 -15.17 -17.72
N ARG A 114 3.89 -14.87 -16.92
CA ARG A 114 3.93 -13.74 -15.97
C ARG A 114 4.07 -14.20 -14.53
N HIS A 115 4.95 -13.55 -13.78
CA HIS A 115 5.25 -13.86 -12.40
C HIS A 115 4.85 -12.71 -11.48
N GLY A 116 4.26 -13.04 -10.33
CA GLY A 116 3.91 -12.11 -9.28
C GLY A 116 4.63 -12.47 -7.99
N TRP A 117 4.46 -11.66 -6.96
CA TRP A 117 4.94 -12.01 -5.63
C TRP A 117 4.03 -11.47 -4.54
N ALA A 118 4.09 -12.12 -3.39
CA ALA A 118 3.54 -11.64 -2.13
C ALA A 118 4.62 -11.74 -1.03
N LEU A 119 4.69 -10.76 -0.14
CA LEU A 119 5.35 -10.93 1.14
C LEU A 119 4.35 -11.48 2.14
N ARG A 120 4.81 -12.42 2.95
CA ARG A 120 4.03 -13.06 4.00
C ARG A 120 4.65 -12.85 5.36
N LEU A 121 3.78 -12.70 6.33
CA LEU A 121 4.13 -12.80 7.74
C LEU A 121 3.50 -14.10 8.26
N ALA A 122 4.34 -15.03 8.71
CA ALA A 122 3.96 -16.43 8.80
C ALA A 122 3.37 -16.91 7.45
N ASP A 123 2.08 -17.24 7.40
CA ASP A 123 1.39 -17.70 6.19
C ASP A 123 0.44 -16.67 5.57
N GLU A 124 0.26 -15.52 6.22
CA GLU A 124 -0.67 -14.49 5.74
C GLU A 124 0.04 -13.52 4.78
N PRO A 125 -0.47 -13.32 3.55
CA PRO A 125 0.07 -12.32 2.66
C PRO A 125 -0.28 -10.92 3.16
N VAL A 126 0.73 -10.06 3.30
CA VAL A 126 0.61 -8.70 3.86
C VAL A 126 0.89 -7.62 2.81
N LEU A 127 1.73 -7.94 1.81
CA LEU A 127 2.10 -7.02 0.74
C LEU A 127 2.14 -7.80 -0.57
N ILE A 128 1.59 -7.24 -1.64
CA ILE A 128 1.61 -7.84 -2.98
C ILE A 128 2.31 -6.92 -3.98
N CYS A 129 2.81 -7.52 -5.06
CA CYS A 129 3.40 -6.78 -6.16
C CYS A 129 2.42 -5.76 -6.78
N SER A 130 2.95 -4.68 -7.34
CA SER A 130 2.14 -3.68 -8.07
C SER A 130 1.96 -4.01 -9.56
N ARG A 131 2.73 -4.99 -10.06
CA ARG A 131 2.80 -5.39 -11.47
C ARG A 131 3.25 -6.84 -11.62
N TRP A 132 3.07 -7.39 -12.81
CA TRP A 132 3.63 -8.68 -13.22
C TRP A 132 5.07 -8.52 -13.71
N TYR A 133 5.86 -9.58 -13.61
CA TYR A 133 7.26 -9.69 -14.01
C TYR A 133 7.43 -10.78 -15.07
N GLU A 134 8.49 -10.71 -15.85
CA GLU A 134 8.72 -11.64 -16.98
C GLU A 134 9.36 -12.95 -16.52
N SER A 135 10.02 -12.95 -15.36
CA SER A 135 10.66 -14.14 -14.82
C SER A 135 10.42 -14.29 -13.31
N PRO A 136 10.53 -15.52 -12.77
CA PRO A 136 10.42 -15.74 -11.33
C PRO A 136 11.59 -15.10 -10.56
N GLY A 137 12.78 -15.04 -11.18
CA GLY A 137 13.95 -14.40 -10.59
C GLY A 137 13.77 -12.89 -10.39
N GLU A 138 13.19 -12.21 -11.39
CA GLU A 138 12.82 -10.80 -11.28
C GLU A 138 11.77 -10.55 -10.22
N ALA A 139 10.73 -11.39 -10.16
CA ALA A 139 9.70 -11.29 -9.13
C ALA A 139 10.31 -11.46 -7.72
N ALA A 140 11.20 -12.44 -7.54
CA ALA A 140 11.89 -12.66 -6.28
C ALA A 140 12.80 -11.47 -5.89
N ALA A 141 13.55 -10.93 -6.85
CA ALA A 141 14.39 -9.76 -6.63
C ALA A 141 13.57 -8.52 -6.24
N ALA A 142 12.44 -8.31 -6.92
CA ALA A 142 11.52 -7.22 -6.61
C ALA A 142 10.87 -7.39 -5.23
N ALA A 143 10.51 -8.60 -4.82
CA ALA A 143 9.98 -8.88 -3.49
C ALA A 143 11.00 -8.57 -2.38
N ARG A 144 12.26 -9.00 -2.55
CA ARG A 144 13.35 -8.66 -1.62
C ARG A 144 13.56 -7.15 -1.54
N ALA A 145 13.63 -6.47 -2.68
CA ALA A 145 13.75 -5.02 -2.71
C ALA A 145 12.57 -4.32 -2.02
N ALA A 146 11.33 -4.81 -2.20
CA ALA A 146 10.16 -4.27 -1.52
C ALA A 146 10.25 -4.46 0.01
N ARG A 147 10.66 -5.64 0.49
CA ARG A 147 10.88 -5.90 1.92
C ARG A 147 11.94 -4.97 2.51
N ASP A 148 13.08 -4.83 1.83
CA ASP A 148 14.19 -4.01 2.31
C ASP A 148 13.83 -2.51 2.31
N ASN A 149 13.01 -2.06 1.35
CA ASN A 149 12.47 -0.70 1.34
C ASN A 149 11.38 -0.49 2.40
N LEU A 150 10.54 -1.49 2.66
CA LEU A 150 9.52 -1.42 3.72
C LEU A 150 10.18 -1.20 5.08
N ALA A 151 11.24 -1.94 5.39
CA ALA A 151 12.00 -1.81 6.65
C ALA A 151 12.55 -0.40 6.93
N ARG A 152 12.70 0.42 5.89
CA ARG A 152 13.32 1.75 5.93
C ARG A 152 12.35 2.85 5.51
N ALA A 153 11.10 2.51 5.24
CA ALA A 153 10.16 3.44 4.65
C ALA A 153 9.72 4.49 5.67
N SER A 154 9.71 5.76 5.25
CA SER A 154 9.04 6.81 6.00
C SER A 154 7.53 6.68 5.79
N ILE A 155 6.76 6.63 6.87
CA ILE A 155 5.30 6.53 6.77
C ILE A 155 4.73 7.94 6.68
N VAL A 156 4.18 8.28 5.52
CA VAL A 156 3.65 9.62 5.25
C VAL A 156 2.19 9.65 5.67
N ARG A 157 1.89 10.41 6.72
CA ARG A 157 0.52 10.61 7.24
C ARG A 157 -0.32 11.56 6.38
N SER A 158 -0.30 11.32 5.07
CA SER A 158 -1.13 12.01 4.08
C SER A 158 -2.02 11.01 3.37
N VAL A 159 -3.21 11.47 2.98
CA VAL A 159 -4.20 10.66 2.30
C VAL A 159 -4.28 11.10 0.85
N ASN A 160 -4.08 10.18 -0.09
CA ASN A 160 -4.28 10.46 -1.51
C ASN A 160 -5.71 10.08 -1.90
N ILE A 161 -6.52 11.10 -2.16
CA ILE A 161 -7.90 10.93 -2.58
C ILE A 161 -7.92 10.82 -4.09
N GLY A 162 -8.32 9.67 -4.63
CA GLY A 162 -8.58 9.53 -6.06
C GLY A 162 -9.57 10.59 -6.52
N THR A 163 -9.43 11.18 -7.71
CA THR A 163 -10.37 12.15 -8.32
C THR A 163 -11.25 11.44 -9.35
N ARG A 164 -12.42 12.00 -9.68
CA ARG A 164 -13.39 11.42 -10.65
C ARG A 164 -12.77 11.21 -12.05
N SER A 165 -11.68 11.90 -12.37
CA SER A 165 -10.93 11.79 -13.63
C SER A 165 -9.78 10.79 -13.59
N GLY A 166 -9.59 10.05 -12.50
CA GLY A 166 -8.44 9.16 -12.31
C GLY A 166 -7.15 9.87 -11.87
N ARG A 167 -7.10 11.22 -11.88
CA ARG A 167 -6.05 12.00 -11.19
C ARG A 167 -6.15 11.78 -9.68
N ARG A 168 -5.08 11.96 -8.91
CA ARG A 168 -5.09 11.76 -7.45
C ARG A 168 -4.74 13.07 -6.78
N HIS A 169 -5.59 13.54 -5.88
CA HIS A 169 -5.31 14.72 -5.07
C HIS A 169 -4.69 14.26 -3.75
N ARG A 170 -3.48 14.71 -3.45
CA ARG A 170 -2.91 14.54 -2.11
C ARG A 170 -3.60 15.52 -1.17
N GLN A 171 -4.17 15.04 -0.08
CA GLN A 171 -4.63 15.84 1.04
C GLN A 171 -3.79 15.45 2.25
N ALA A 172 -3.03 16.41 2.81
CA ALA A 172 -2.42 16.20 4.11
C ALA A 172 -3.56 16.10 5.14
N ARG A 173 -3.52 15.10 6.03
CA ARG A 173 -4.30 15.21 7.26
C ARG A 173 -3.47 16.09 8.18
N GLU A 174 -3.97 17.27 8.50
CA GLU A 174 -3.46 17.99 9.66
C GLU A 174 -3.65 17.10 10.88
N SER A 175 -2.60 16.96 11.67
CA SER A 175 -2.70 16.43 13.03
C SER A 175 -3.75 17.26 13.75
N ILE A 176 -4.87 16.63 14.11
CA ILE A 176 -5.81 17.25 15.04
C ILE A 176 -5.07 17.27 16.36
N ASP A 177 -4.48 18.41 16.72
CA ASP A 177 -4.13 18.68 18.10
C ASP A 177 -5.43 18.63 18.90
N VAL A 178 -5.58 17.54 19.65
CA VAL A 178 -6.64 17.41 20.63
C VAL A 178 -6.21 18.31 21.78
N HIS A 179 -6.75 19.53 21.81
CA HIS A 179 -6.74 20.31 23.05
C HIS A 179 -7.86 19.80 23.95
N GLU A 180 -7.43 19.47 25.15
CA GLU A 180 -8.12 18.97 26.33
C GLU A 180 -9.33 19.83 26.73
#